data_AF-A0A349D5Q1-F1
#
_entry.id   AF-A0A349D5Q1-F1
#
_cell.length_a   1.000
_cell.length_b   1.000
_cell.length_c   1.000
_cell.angle_alpha   90.00
_cell.angle_beta   90.00
_cell.angle_gamma   90.00
#
_symmetry.space_group_name_H-M   'P 1'
#
loop_
_entity.id
_entity.type
_entity.pdbx_description
1 polymer ?
#
loop_
_entity_poly.entity_id
_entity_poly.type
_entity_poly.pdbx_seq_one_letter_code
_entity_poly.pdbx_strand_id
1 'polypeptide(L)'
;MIYPTKEANNFVFVRIRRPANSMRQAESLLLILFLVIPNLLFSQEEGENKKRSLKEFFFADSTQIVKNLLVSPELLEGDAPLRNAQVKVFESGNPIDSMLTDSLGKTSMELPFGGNYLLEFSRPDYVTKKLEIDTRDMPAEDKEYGYDLGRFQMRLFRKVEGMNLEAYEKPVARYVYSPTTRLFIVEKKFTRKRAKELEPIQEQNQALIEDLLQEEASVQADYEAAIRDGDIEFKNRDYASAIEYYKEAQKFKPNAEYPRSQIVRVNKERKAYAENKKRYDLLILQGDNALEADNLDRARDSYTKALELFAEEMYPKLQLQKVADRKDELGSAKPTTGKKLKDPKDYTLENIQVDANNAFVSELAKKFPQGLTEEVTTEGGKTITRRIIVQGTIGVEYKKIRHSWGGEFFLKNGEQTTEFIWQKETEQY
;
A
#
# COMPACT_ATOMS: atom_id res chain seq x y z
N MET A 1 -1.54 13.71 6.71
CA MET A 1 -1.73 13.87 8.17
C MET A 1 -1.04 15.18 8.53
N ILE A 2 -1.71 16.14 9.21
CA ILE A 2 -1.19 17.52 9.31
C ILE A 2 -0.09 17.59 10.39
N TYR A 3 1.16 17.78 9.98
CA TYR A 3 2.24 18.13 10.90
C TYR A 3 2.10 19.61 11.33
N PRO A 4 2.12 19.94 12.64
CA PRO A 4 1.96 21.31 13.10
C PRO A 4 3.21 22.14 12.80
N THR A 5 3.01 23.31 12.21
CA THR A 5 4.09 24.27 11.91
C THR A 5 4.49 25.09 13.15
N LYS A 6 5.81 25.28 13.32
CA LYS A 6 6.45 26.18 14.31
C LYS A 6 6.00 25.99 15.78
N GLU A 7 6.51 24.97 16.46
CA GLU A 7 6.58 24.99 17.93
C GLU A 7 7.62 26.02 18.41
N ALA A 8 7.14 27.17 18.89
CA ALA A 8 7.96 28.07 19.71
C ALA A 8 8.27 27.38 21.06
N ASN A 9 9.53 27.48 21.52
CA ASN A 9 9.98 26.97 22.82
C ASN A 9 9.35 27.73 24.02
N ASN A 10 8.05 27.54 24.25
CA ASN A 10 7.28 28.16 25.32
C ASN A 10 7.18 27.23 26.54
N PHE A 11 8.18 27.34 27.43
CA PHE A 11 8.07 26.83 28.79
C PHE A 11 7.07 27.71 29.59
N VAL A 12 5.82 27.28 29.68
CA VAL A 12 4.77 28.02 30.41
C VAL A 12 4.82 27.69 31.91
N PHE A 13 5.30 28.65 32.70
CA PHE A 13 5.24 28.58 34.17
C PHE A 13 3.85 29.02 34.66
N VAL A 14 2.99 28.08 35.05
CA VAL A 14 1.69 28.39 35.67
C VAL A 14 1.86 28.60 37.19
N ARG A 15 1.52 29.79 37.68
CA ARG A 15 1.63 30.18 39.09
C ARG A 15 0.26 30.14 39.77
N ILE A 16 -0.11 29.01 40.37
CA ILE A 16 -1.39 28.87 41.09
C ILE A 16 -1.26 29.35 42.53
N ARG A 17 -1.97 30.42 42.91
CA ARG A 17 -2.23 30.77 44.32
C ARG A 17 -3.41 29.95 44.83
N ARG A 18 -3.24 29.20 45.92
CA ARG A 18 -4.38 28.65 46.69
C ARG A 18 -4.94 29.73 47.63
N PRO A 19 -6.27 29.93 47.73
CA PRO A 19 -6.88 30.57 48.89
C PRO A 19 -7.04 29.56 50.04
N ALA A 20 -7.22 30.06 51.27
CA ALA A 20 -7.28 29.25 52.49
C ALA A 20 -8.72 28.95 52.96
N ASN A 21 -8.86 27.85 53.70
CA ASN A 21 -9.94 27.49 54.63
C ASN A 21 -11.39 27.41 54.15
N SER A 22 -11.95 26.20 54.19
CA SER A 22 -13.11 25.93 55.06
C SER A 22 -13.04 24.49 55.60
N MET A 23 -13.81 24.18 56.64
CA MET A 23 -13.60 23.06 57.57
C MET A 23 -14.90 22.28 57.79
N ARG A 24 -14.87 20.92 57.78
CA ARG A 24 -15.54 20.02 58.76
C ARG A 24 -15.51 18.53 58.40
N GLN A 25 -14.88 17.77 59.30
CA GLN A 25 -15.28 16.48 59.90
C GLN A 25 -16.07 15.42 59.08
N ALA A 26 -15.51 14.21 59.04
CA ALA A 26 -16.12 13.01 59.63
C ALA A 26 -15.02 11.99 60.02
N GLU A 27 -15.04 11.50 61.26
CA GLU A 27 -14.18 10.40 61.74
C GLU A 27 -14.92 9.07 61.63
N SER A 28 -14.21 7.94 61.49
CA SER A 28 -14.50 6.68 62.19
C SER A 28 -13.43 5.61 61.95
N LEU A 29 -12.91 5.05 63.05
CA LEU A 29 -12.12 3.81 63.07
C LEU A 29 -13.01 2.59 62.73
N LEU A 30 -12.43 1.54 62.14
CA LEU A 30 -12.49 0.23 62.78
C LEU A 30 -11.30 -0.67 62.41
N LEU A 31 -10.66 -1.23 63.43
CA LEU A 31 -9.65 -2.28 63.34
C LEU A 31 -10.36 -3.63 63.46
N ILE A 32 -10.18 -4.56 62.51
CA ILE A 32 -10.41 -6.01 62.77
C ILE A 32 -9.24 -6.81 62.21
N LEU A 33 -8.50 -7.41 63.13
CA LEU A 33 -7.44 -8.37 62.88
C LEU A 33 -8.02 -9.77 63.11
N PHE A 34 -7.87 -10.70 62.17
CA PHE A 34 -8.09 -12.13 62.43
C PHE A 34 -7.01 -12.99 61.78
N LEU A 35 -6.15 -13.54 62.64
CA LEU A 35 -5.21 -14.60 62.32
C LEU A 35 -5.93 -15.95 62.48
N VAL A 36 -5.85 -16.82 61.47
CA VAL A 36 -6.12 -18.26 61.64
C VAL A 36 -5.05 -19.07 60.88
N ILE A 37 -4.24 -19.78 61.66
CA ILE A 37 -3.25 -20.82 61.33
C ILE A 37 -3.38 -21.80 62.52
N PRO A 38 -3.37 -23.16 62.41
CA PRO A 38 -2.46 -23.99 61.60
C PRO A 38 -3.17 -25.16 60.86
N ASN A 39 -2.54 -26.07 60.09
CA ASN A 39 -1.38 -26.89 60.45
C ASN A 39 -0.88 -27.83 59.32
N LEU A 40 0.34 -28.37 59.54
CA LEU A 40 1.04 -29.48 58.82
C LEU A 40 1.49 -29.19 57.37
N LEU A 41 2.58 -29.76 56.80
CA LEU A 41 3.73 -30.54 57.34
C LEU A 41 5.01 -30.30 56.48
N PHE A 42 6.16 -30.86 56.91
CA PHE A 42 7.53 -30.82 56.37
C PHE A 42 7.77 -31.22 54.89
N SER A 43 8.75 -30.55 54.26
CA SER A 43 10.05 -31.19 53.97
C SER A 43 11.19 -30.16 54.00
N GLN A 44 12.42 -30.62 54.20
CA GLN A 44 13.61 -29.87 54.62
C GLN A 44 14.63 -29.79 53.48
N GLU A 45 15.19 -28.61 53.24
CA GLU A 45 16.52 -28.47 52.63
C GLU A 45 17.22 -27.25 53.26
N GLU A 46 18.40 -27.46 53.86
CA GLU A 46 19.15 -26.44 54.58
C GLU A 46 20.25 -25.83 53.68
N GLY A 47 20.26 -24.50 53.60
CA GLY A 47 21.35 -23.72 53.03
C GLY A 47 21.43 -22.39 53.77
N GLU A 48 22.53 -22.16 54.50
CA GLU A 48 22.63 -21.06 55.46
C GLU A 48 22.42 -19.68 54.81
N ASN A 49 21.57 -18.85 55.44
CA ASN A 49 21.68 -17.41 55.27
C ASN A 49 21.38 -16.67 56.57
N LYS A 50 22.19 -15.65 56.87
CA LYS A 50 22.20 -14.95 58.16
C LYS A 50 20.84 -14.29 58.44
N LYS A 51 20.20 -14.71 59.53
CA LYS A 51 19.02 -14.03 60.09
C LYS A 51 19.39 -12.61 60.54
N ARG A 52 19.20 -11.61 59.68
CA ARG A 52 18.91 -10.24 60.13
C ARG A 52 17.63 -10.30 60.95
N SER A 53 17.63 -9.71 62.14
CA SER A 53 16.51 -9.89 63.06
C SER A 53 15.31 -9.04 62.62
N LEU A 54 14.10 -9.57 62.80
CA LEU A 54 12.85 -8.84 62.53
C LEU A 54 12.71 -7.52 63.33
N LYS A 55 13.57 -7.25 64.32
CA LYS A 55 13.63 -5.95 65.02
C LYS A 55 14.33 -4.85 64.21
N GLU A 56 15.18 -5.19 63.24
CA GLU A 56 15.79 -4.19 62.34
C GLU A 56 14.81 -3.71 61.26
N PHE A 57 13.75 -4.47 60.98
CA PHE A 57 12.77 -4.16 59.93
C PHE A 57 11.69 -3.14 60.36
N PHE A 58 11.55 -2.86 61.66
CA PHE A 58 10.47 -2.01 62.21
C PHE A 58 10.93 -0.73 62.91
N PHE A 59 12.23 -0.42 62.88
CA PHE A 59 12.79 0.86 63.36
C PHE A 59 13.87 1.44 62.43
N ALA A 60 13.76 1.17 61.12
CA ALA A 60 14.32 2.08 60.13
C ALA A 60 13.36 3.27 60.02
N ASP A 61 13.88 4.49 60.21
CA ASP A 61 13.12 5.73 60.09
C ASP A 61 12.62 5.91 58.65
N SER A 62 11.35 5.58 58.42
CA SER A 62 10.71 5.62 57.10
C SER A 62 10.39 7.04 56.61
N THR A 63 10.90 8.07 57.28
CA THR A 63 10.76 9.48 56.88
C THR A 63 12.03 10.07 56.27
N GLN A 64 13.08 9.27 56.02
CA GLN A 64 14.21 9.72 55.20
C GLN A 64 13.73 10.07 53.78
N ILE A 65 13.55 11.36 53.54
CA ILE A 65 13.42 11.94 52.21
C ILE A 65 14.64 11.47 51.42
N VAL A 66 14.41 10.76 50.31
CA VAL A 66 15.53 10.27 49.50
C VAL A 66 16.29 11.47 48.94
N LYS A 67 17.57 11.59 49.32
CA LYS A 67 18.43 12.74 49.01
C LYS A 67 18.99 12.62 47.59
N ASN A 68 18.08 12.53 46.63
CA ASN A 68 18.29 12.32 45.21
C ASN A 68 17.50 13.35 44.39
N LEU A 69 17.78 13.41 43.09
CA LEU A 69 16.95 14.09 42.09
C LEU A 69 15.97 13.09 41.48
N LEU A 70 14.68 13.25 41.75
CA LEU A 70 13.60 12.56 41.04
C LEU A 70 13.46 13.15 39.63
N VAL A 71 13.47 12.28 38.62
CA VAL A 71 13.27 12.65 37.22
C VAL A 71 12.11 11.81 36.66
N SER A 72 10.99 12.47 36.36
CA SER A 72 9.75 11.84 35.88
C SER A 72 9.41 12.25 34.44
N PRO A 73 10.06 11.66 33.42
CA PRO A 73 9.85 12.02 32.02
C PRO A 73 8.50 11.51 31.47
N GLU A 74 7.87 12.34 30.64
CA GLU A 74 6.71 12.00 29.80
C GLU A 74 7.16 12.00 28.32
N LEU A 75 7.29 10.82 27.71
CA LEU A 75 7.72 10.65 26.32
C LEU A 75 6.51 10.69 25.39
N LEU A 76 6.66 11.38 24.25
CA LEU A 76 5.56 11.67 23.33
C LEU A 76 5.97 11.48 21.85
N GLU A 77 5.00 11.14 21.00
CA GLU A 77 5.05 11.31 19.53
C GLU A 77 4.00 12.35 19.15
N GLY A 78 4.41 13.51 18.62
CA GLY A 78 3.52 14.68 18.64
C GLY A 78 3.04 14.90 20.08
N ASP A 79 1.74 15.12 20.30
CA ASP A 79 1.12 15.19 21.64
C ASP A 79 0.67 13.81 22.20
N ALA A 80 0.88 12.71 21.47
CA ALA A 80 0.42 11.38 21.87
C ALA A 80 1.41 10.68 22.82
N PRO A 81 0.95 10.06 23.92
CA PRO A 81 1.77 9.22 24.81
C PRO A 81 2.57 8.12 24.11
N LEU A 82 3.89 8.12 24.32
CA LEU A 82 4.80 7.14 23.73
C LEU A 82 5.04 5.95 24.67
N ARG A 83 4.12 4.99 24.66
CA ARG A 83 4.20 3.75 25.44
C ARG A 83 5.37 2.84 25.02
N ASN A 84 5.94 2.11 25.98
CA ASN A 84 7.04 1.14 25.80
C ASN A 84 8.29 1.75 25.14
N ALA A 85 8.50 3.06 25.28
CA ALA A 85 9.75 3.71 24.96
C ALA A 85 10.74 3.50 26.12
N GLN A 86 12.01 3.33 25.79
CA GLN A 86 13.08 3.06 26.75
C GLN A 86 13.76 4.36 27.18
N VAL A 87 13.97 4.51 28.48
CA VAL A 87 14.88 5.50 29.05
C VAL A 87 16.04 4.75 29.71
N LYS A 88 17.25 4.91 29.20
CA LYS A 88 18.48 4.41 29.82
C LYS A 88 19.20 5.55 30.52
N VAL A 89 19.77 5.27 31.68
CA VAL A 89 20.58 6.22 32.45
C VAL A 89 22.03 5.75 32.41
N PHE A 90 22.93 6.66 32.08
CA PHE A 90 24.37 6.42 32.14
C PHE A 90 25.04 7.38 33.12
N GLU A 91 26.02 6.90 33.86
CA GLU A 91 26.92 7.71 34.69
C GLU A 91 28.37 7.43 34.27
N SER A 92 29.15 8.48 34.01
CA SER A 92 30.53 8.37 33.49
C SER A 92 30.67 7.46 32.25
N GLY A 93 29.61 7.35 31.44
CA GLY A 93 29.55 6.51 30.23
C GLY A 93 29.08 5.07 30.46
N ASN A 94 28.95 4.60 31.70
CA ASN A 94 28.45 3.26 32.01
C ASN A 94 26.92 3.29 32.22
N PRO A 95 26.14 2.35 31.66
CA PRO A 95 24.71 2.26 31.94
C PRO A 95 24.50 1.82 33.40
N ILE A 96 23.70 2.58 34.15
CA ILE A 96 23.38 2.34 35.56
C ILE A 96 21.90 1.98 35.78
N ASP A 97 20.99 2.38 34.88
CA ASP A 97 19.57 2.05 34.96
C ASP A 97 18.92 2.01 33.57
N SER A 98 17.80 1.31 33.44
CA SER A 98 17.02 1.17 32.21
C SER A 98 15.56 0.82 32.51
N MET A 99 14.66 1.70 32.11
CA MET A 99 13.21 1.57 32.32
C MET A 99 12.41 1.74 31.03
N LEU A 100 11.17 1.27 31.03
CA LEU A 100 10.19 1.49 29.96
C LEU A 100 9.10 2.46 30.43
N THR A 101 8.48 3.16 29.48
CA THR A 101 7.31 4.00 29.71
C THR A 101 6.00 3.21 29.74
N ASP A 102 5.09 3.65 30.62
CA ASP A 102 3.74 3.12 30.77
C ASP A 102 2.80 3.50 29.59
N SER A 103 1.51 3.19 29.72
CA SER A 103 0.49 3.56 28.72
C SER A 103 0.23 5.07 28.59
N LEU A 104 0.70 5.87 29.54
CA LEU A 104 0.65 7.34 29.53
C LEU A 104 1.99 7.96 29.09
N GLY A 105 2.94 7.14 28.59
CA GLY A 105 4.25 7.59 28.14
C GLY A 105 5.18 7.98 29.30
N LYS A 106 4.84 7.62 30.53
CA LYS A 106 5.52 8.07 31.75
C LYS A 106 6.42 6.99 32.33
N THR A 107 7.48 7.43 32.98
CA THR A 107 8.33 6.62 33.84
C THR A 107 9.02 7.54 34.86
N SER A 108 9.79 6.98 35.79
CA SER A 108 10.45 7.75 36.86
C SER A 108 11.72 7.07 37.33
N MET A 109 12.76 7.86 37.58
CA MET A 109 14.04 7.42 38.14
C MET A 109 14.53 8.39 39.20
N GLU A 110 15.42 7.92 40.07
CA GLU A 110 16.12 8.76 41.05
C GLU A 110 17.61 8.79 40.72
N LEU A 111 18.17 10.00 40.64
CA LEU A 111 19.58 10.22 40.36
C LEU A 111 20.28 10.70 41.63
N PRO A 112 21.32 10.01 42.12
CA PRO A 112 22.14 10.49 43.23
C PRO A 112 22.77 11.86 42.96
N PHE A 113 23.12 12.60 44.01
CA PHE A 113 23.87 13.85 43.84
C PHE A 113 25.38 13.59 43.76
N GLY A 114 26.09 14.42 42.99
CA GLY A 114 27.54 14.32 42.79
C GLY A 114 27.94 13.61 41.49
N GLY A 115 27.00 13.11 40.70
CA GLY A 115 27.24 12.54 39.36
C GLY A 115 26.87 13.49 38.21
N ASN A 116 27.33 13.13 37.01
CA ASN A 116 26.82 13.68 35.75
C ASN A 116 26.16 12.54 34.96
N TYR A 117 24.87 12.69 34.69
CA TYR A 117 24.01 11.66 34.13
C TYR A 117 23.64 11.98 32.69
N LEU A 118 23.72 10.97 31.83
CA LEU A 118 23.23 11.02 30.46
C LEU A 118 22.01 10.12 30.36
N LEU A 119 20.86 10.70 30.07
CA LEU A 119 19.60 9.98 29.83
C LEU A 119 19.44 9.79 28.33
N GLU A 120 19.26 8.55 27.87
CA GLU A 120 19.00 8.19 26.48
C GLU A 120 17.55 7.74 26.32
N PHE A 121 16.79 8.46 25.50
CA PHE A 121 15.38 8.21 25.20
C PHE A 121 15.27 7.59 23.81
N SER A 122 14.77 6.35 23.74
CA SER A 122 14.73 5.59 22.49
C SER A 122 13.47 4.71 22.36
N ARG A 123 13.10 4.39 21.13
CA ARG A 123 12.08 3.39 20.78
C ARG A 123 12.40 2.88 19.37
N PRO A 124 12.13 1.60 19.02
CA PRO A 124 12.25 1.13 17.65
C PRO A 124 11.52 2.06 16.68
N ASP A 125 12.18 2.40 15.57
CA ASP A 125 11.70 3.34 14.53
C ASP A 125 11.62 4.83 14.92
N TYR A 126 12.09 5.23 16.11
CA TYR A 126 12.16 6.65 16.52
C TYR A 126 13.60 7.16 16.67
N VAL A 127 13.82 8.43 16.38
CA VAL A 127 15.08 9.13 16.62
C VAL A 127 15.38 9.13 18.11
N THR A 128 16.49 8.50 18.47
CA THR A 128 17.03 8.51 19.83
C THR A 128 17.45 9.93 20.20
N LYS A 129 17.01 10.41 21.36
CA LYS A 129 17.43 11.71 21.92
C LYS A 129 18.17 11.50 23.23
N LYS A 130 19.05 12.44 23.59
CA LYS A 130 19.81 12.39 24.85
C LYS A 130 19.65 13.68 25.64
N LEU A 131 19.64 13.58 26.97
CA LEU A 131 19.62 14.70 27.91
C LEU A 131 20.78 14.54 28.90
N GLU A 132 21.48 15.63 29.20
CA GLU A 132 22.51 15.64 30.25
C GLU A 132 21.96 16.29 31.54
N ILE A 133 22.28 15.73 32.70
CA ILE A 133 21.90 16.24 34.01
C ILE A 133 23.13 16.24 34.91
N ASP A 134 23.69 17.42 35.15
CA ASP A 134 24.89 17.57 35.99
C ASP A 134 24.50 17.99 37.42
N THR A 135 24.84 17.15 38.39
CA THR A 135 24.56 17.34 39.81
C THR A 135 25.83 17.62 40.63
N ARG A 136 27.01 17.70 39.98
CA ARG A 136 28.31 17.78 40.65
C ARG A 136 28.49 19.08 41.44
N ASP A 137 28.08 20.20 40.85
CA ASP A 137 28.22 21.56 41.39
C ASP A 137 27.21 21.90 42.51
N MET A 138 26.47 20.90 43.02
CA MET A 138 25.56 21.10 44.16
C MET A 138 26.35 21.35 45.47
N PRO A 139 26.05 22.44 46.22
CA PRO A 139 26.57 22.67 47.57
C PRO A 139 26.27 21.51 48.53
N ALA A 140 27.10 21.34 49.55
CA ALA A 140 26.94 20.22 50.50
C ALA A 140 25.66 20.34 51.33
N GLU A 141 25.28 21.58 51.65
CA GLU A 141 24.08 21.95 52.41
C GLU A 141 22.80 21.67 51.62
N ASP A 142 22.83 21.93 50.31
CA ASP A 142 21.68 21.70 49.43
C ASP A 142 21.49 20.19 49.12
N LYS A 143 22.54 19.36 49.26
CA LYS A 143 22.45 17.89 49.16
C LYS A 143 21.71 17.22 50.33
N GLU A 144 21.33 17.97 51.36
CA GLU A 144 20.50 17.45 52.45
C GLU A 144 19.03 17.27 52.05
N TYR A 145 18.60 17.85 50.94
CA TYR A 145 17.22 17.83 50.45
C TYR A 145 17.06 16.97 49.18
N GLY A 146 15.91 16.30 49.03
CA GLY A 146 15.51 15.74 47.74
C GLY A 146 14.96 16.81 46.79
N TYR A 147 15.15 16.62 45.49
CA TYR A 147 14.63 17.52 44.44
C TYR A 147 13.79 16.77 43.42
N ASP A 148 12.80 17.44 42.84
CA ASP A 148 12.08 16.98 41.65
C ASP A 148 12.49 17.88 40.47
N LEU A 149 12.87 17.29 39.33
CA LEU A 149 13.16 18.03 38.09
C LEU A 149 11.91 18.75 37.54
N GLY A 150 10.73 18.32 37.98
CA GLY A 150 9.42 18.82 37.55
C GLY A 150 8.97 18.19 36.24
N ARG A 151 7.87 18.72 35.69
CA ARG A 151 7.29 18.17 34.45
C ARG A 151 8.24 18.36 33.28
N PHE A 152 8.80 17.24 32.81
CA PHE A 152 9.69 17.18 31.66
C PHE A 152 9.08 16.29 30.58
N GLN A 153 8.91 16.85 29.37
CA GLN A 153 8.36 16.15 28.21
C GLN A 153 9.46 15.94 27.17
N MET A 154 9.58 14.71 26.66
CA MET A 154 10.54 14.34 25.61
C MET A 154 9.80 13.85 24.38
N ARG A 155 9.62 14.74 23.40
CA ARG A 155 9.01 14.41 22.09
C ARG A 155 10.04 13.67 21.22
N LEU A 156 9.81 12.40 20.93
CA LEU A 156 10.53 11.65 19.90
C LEU A 156 9.76 11.75 18.57
N PHE A 157 10.44 11.54 17.45
CA PHE A 157 9.85 11.53 16.11
C PHE A 157 10.39 10.34 15.33
N ARG A 158 9.64 9.88 14.32
CA ARG A 158 10.00 8.68 13.57
C ARG A 158 11.26 8.91 12.73
N LYS A 159 12.06 7.85 12.58
CA LYS A 159 13.10 7.78 11.56
C LYS A 159 12.43 7.55 10.21
N VAL A 160 12.91 8.25 9.19
CA VAL A 160 12.71 7.87 7.78
C VAL A 160 14.08 7.59 7.17
N GLU A 161 14.10 6.86 6.05
CA GLU A 161 15.34 6.60 5.31
C GLU A 161 15.95 7.92 4.80
N GLY A 162 17.28 8.00 4.72
CA GLY A 162 18.00 9.21 4.31
C GLY A 162 18.13 10.33 5.36
N MET A 163 17.44 10.22 6.50
CA MET A 163 17.43 11.25 7.55
C MET A 163 18.82 11.46 8.20
N ASN A 164 19.27 12.70 8.32
CA ASN A 164 20.52 13.04 9.00
C ASN A 164 20.32 13.05 10.52
N LEU A 165 21.00 12.15 11.23
CA LEU A 165 20.86 11.94 12.67
C LEU A 165 22.12 12.26 13.49
N GLU A 166 23.25 12.62 12.86
CA GLU A 166 24.55 12.82 13.54
C GLU A 166 24.44 13.82 14.70
N ALA A 167 23.71 14.92 14.48
CA ALA A 167 23.52 15.94 15.50
C ALA A 167 22.76 15.46 16.74
N TYR A 168 21.99 14.36 16.68
CA TYR A 168 21.25 13.79 17.82
C TYR A 168 22.08 12.84 18.69
N GLU A 169 23.30 12.47 18.27
CA GLU A 169 24.21 11.67 19.10
C GLU A 169 24.66 12.41 20.38
N LYS A 170 24.59 13.75 20.36
CA LYS A 170 24.94 14.69 21.43
C LYS A 170 23.67 15.15 22.18
N PRO A 171 23.73 15.45 23.49
CA PRO A 171 22.56 15.85 24.26
C PRO A 171 21.82 17.06 23.65
N VAL A 172 20.49 17.02 23.63
CA VAL A 172 19.66 18.11 23.06
C VAL A 172 19.46 19.27 24.04
N ALA A 173 19.55 18.98 25.34
CA ALA A 173 19.54 19.95 26.43
C ALA A 173 20.38 19.44 27.60
N ARG A 174 20.68 20.34 28.53
CA ARG A 174 21.38 20.04 29.79
C ARG A 174 20.64 20.68 30.96
N TYR A 175 20.48 19.95 32.06
CA TYR A 175 20.08 20.51 33.35
C TYR A 175 21.28 20.62 34.29
N VAL A 176 21.32 21.70 35.07
CA VAL A 176 22.33 21.98 36.09
C VAL A 176 21.66 22.51 37.35
N TYR A 177 22.28 22.32 38.51
CA TYR A 177 21.82 22.96 39.74
C TYR A 177 22.07 24.48 39.70
N SER A 178 21.13 25.26 40.22
CA SER A 178 21.25 26.71 40.35
C SER A 178 21.20 27.13 41.82
N PRO A 179 22.34 27.46 42.46
CA PRO A 179 22.37 27.90 43.87
C PRO A 179 21.49 29.11 44.16
N THR A 180 21.32 30.01 43.18
CA THR A 180 20.46 31.21 43.29
C THR A 180 18.96 30.87 43.40
N THR A 181 18.52 29.80 42.73
CA THR A 181 17.09 29.39 42.73
C THR A 181 16.82 28.16 43.58
N ARG A 182 17.88 27.48 44.05
CA ARG A 182 17.85 26.17 44.72
C ARG A 182 17.03 25.13 43.97
N LEU A 183 17.18 25.10 42.66
CA LEU A 183 16.46 24.22 41.74
C LEU A 183 17.38 23.79 40.60
N PHE A 184 17.06 22.64 40.00
CA PHE A 184 17.62 22.25 38.72
C PHE A 184 16.98 23.06 37.60
N ILE A 185 17.81 23.66 36.75
CA ILE A 185 17.37 24.50 35.63
C ILE A 185 18.07 24.09 34.34
N VAL A 186 17.41 24.35 33.21
CA VAL A 186 18.02 24.17 31.88
C VAL A 186 19.20 25.14 31.71
N GLU A 187 20.38 24.61 31.36
CA GLU A 187 21.59 25.38 31.09
C GLU A 187 21.41 26.15 29.77
N LYS A 188 20.98 27.40 29.87
CA LYS A 188 20.51 28.22 28.74
C LYS A 188 21.58 28.43 27.66
N LYS A 189 22.88 28.43 27.99
CA LYS A 189 23.95 28.63 27.00
C LYS A 189 24.14 27.38 26.14
N PHE A 190 24.35 26.22 26.77
CA PHE A 190 24.40 24.92 26.09
C PHE A 190 23.16 24.67 25.24
N THR A 191 21.97 24.81 25.83
CA THR A 191 20.71 24.48 25.13
C THR A 191 20.46 25.42 23.94
N ARG A 192 20.81 26.71 24.03
CA ARG A 192 20.75 27.63 22.87
C ARG A 192 21.76 27.28 21.78
N LYS A 193 22.97 26.83 22.14
CA LYS A 193 23.97 26.36 21.17
C LYS A 193 23.47 25.11 20.45
N ARG A 194 22.98 24.12 21.21
CA ARG A 194 22.43 22.86 20.66
C ARG A 194 21.19 23.07 19.80
N ALA A 195 20.30 24.00 20.17
CA ALA A 195 19.17 24.37 19.32
C ALA A 195 19.62 24.86 17.93
N LYS A 196 20.61 25.77 17.87
CA LYS A 196 21.17 26.25 16.59
C LYS A 196 21.91 25.18 15.78
N GLU A 197 22.53 24.21 16.44
CA GLU A 197 23.17 23.07 15.77
C GLU A 197 22.16 22.06 15.22
N LEU A 198 20.97 21.97 15.83
CA LEU A 198 19.89 21.07 15.42
C LEU A 198 18.95 21.69 14.38
N GLU A 199 18.80 23.02 14.37
CA GLU A 199 17.94 23.79 13.46
C GLU A 199 18.11 23.42 11.96
N PRO A 200 19.31 23.53 11.34
CA PRO A 200 19.48 23.18 9.93
C PRO A 200 19.29 21.68 9.64
N ILE A 201 19.56 20.82 10.62
CA ILE A 201 19.34 19.37 10.50
C ILE A 201 17.85 19.03 10.56
N GLN A 202 17.08 19.75 11.37
CA GLN A 202 15.62 19.64 11.43
C GLN A 202 14.97 20.15 10.15
N GLU A 203 15.46 21.27 9.60
CA GLU A 203 15.01 21.79 8.30
C GLU A 203 15.31 20.79 7.16
N GLN A 204 16.53 20.26 7.09
CA GLN A 204 16.92 19.23 6.12
C GLN A 204 16.03 17.98 6.23
N ASN A 205 15.83 17.47 7.45
CA ASN A 205 15.02 16.28 7.69
C ASN A 205 13.53 16.52 7.41
N GLN A 206 13.02 17.73 7.64
CA GLN A 206 11.64 18.09 7.32
C GLN A 206 11.42 18.21 5.81
N ALA A 207 12.37 18.79 5.08
CA ALA A 207 12.32 18.83 3.61
C ALA A 207 12.32 17.42 3.01
N LEU A 208 13.21 16.54 3.49
CA LEU A 208 13.25 15.13 3.09
C LEU A 208 11.91 14.41 3.33
N ILE A 209 11.25 14.65 4.48
CA ILE A 209 9.93 14.06 4.76
C ILE A 209 8.88 14.57 3.77
N GLU A 210 8.89 15.86 3.42
CA GLU A 210 7.96 16.43 2.44
C GLU A 210 8.20 15.85 1.04
N ASP A 211 9.46 15.76 0.59
CA ASP A 211 9.84 15.17 -0.69
C ASP A 211 9.37 13.71 -0.80
N LEU A 212 9.58 12.89 0.24
CA LEU A 212 9.12 11.50 0.30
C LEU A 212 7.59 11.38 0.28
N LEU A 213 6.88 12.28 0.97
CA LEU A 213 5.41 12.32 0.94
C LEU A 213 4.88 12.74 -0.45
N GLN A 214 5.56 13.64 -1.14
CA GLN A 214 5.21 14.04 -2.49
C GLN A 214 5.47 12.90 -3.50
N GLU A 215 6.58 12.17 -3.35
CA GLU A 215 6.88 10.97 -4.16
C GLU A 215 5.82 9.87 -3.93
N GLU A 216 5.48 9.55 -2.67
CA GLU A 216 4.43 8.57 -2.35
C GLU A 216 3.07 8.98 -2.94
N ALA A 217 2.73 10.28 -2.88
CA ALA A 217 1.51 10.81 -3.48
C ALA A 217 1.49 10.72 -5.01
N SER A 218 2.63 10.97 -5.69
CA SER A 218 2.74 10.79 -7.14
C SER A 218 2.57 9.32 -7.52
N VAL A 219 3.30 8.40 -6.87
CA VAL A 219 3.22 6.96 -7.10
C VAL A 219 1.80 6.43 -6.85
N GLN A 220 1.07 6.98 -5.87
CA GLN A 220 -0.35 6.66 -5.64
C GLN A 220 -1.25 7.17 -6.78
N ALA A 221 -1.04 8.40 -7.26
CA ALA A 221 -1.83 8.97 -8.36
C ALA A 221 -1.61 8.21 -9.68
N ASP A 222 -0.36 7.86 -10.00
CA ASP A 222 -0.01 7.08 -11.20
C ASP A 222 -0.58 5.65 -11.13
N TYR A 223 -0.53 5.02 -9.94
CA TYR A 223 -1.21 3.75 -9.67
C TYR A 223 -2.73 3.85 -9.92
N GLU A 224 -3.40 4.86 -9.36
CA GLU A 224 -4.84 5.05 -9.53
C GLU A 224 -5.23 5.32 -10.99
N ALA A 225 -4.42 6.11 -11.72
CA ALA A 225 -4.62 6.36 -13.14
C ALA A 225 -4.52 5.07 -13.97
N ALA A 226 -3.47 4.27 -13.76
CA ALA A 226 -3.28 2.99 -14.43
C ALA A 226 -4.41 1.99 -14.13
N ILE A 227 -4.89 1.93 -12.88
CA ILE A 227 -6.07 1.12 -12.53
C ILE A 227 -7.33 1.58 -13.26
N ARG A 228 -7.61 2.89 -13.27
CA ARG A 228 -8.77 3.48 -13.94
C ARG A 228 -8.76 3.20 -15.44
N ASP A 229 -7.62 3.33 -16.12
CA ASP A 229 -7.49 3.05 -17.55
C ASP A 229 -7.60 1.55 -17.86
N GLY A 230 -7.03 0.68 -17.02
CA GLY A 230 -7.19 -0.77 -17.12
C GLY A 230 -8.65 -1.23 -16.97
N ASP A 231 -9.39 -0.66 -16.02
CA ASP A 231 -10.81 -0.95 -15.81
C ASP A 231 -11.69 -0.46 -16.98
N ILE A 232 -11.33 0.67 -17.61
CA ILE A 232 -12.01 1.18 -18.82
C ILE A 232 -11.80 0.22 -20.01
N GLU A 233 -10.56 -0.14 -20.31
CA GLU A 233 -10.28 -1.02 -21.46
C GLU A 233 -10.80 -2.44 -21.25
N PHE A 234 -10.79 -2.93 -20.01
CA PHE A 234 -11.41 -4.22 -19.68
C PHE A 234 -12.93 -4.20 -19.94
N LYS A 235 -13.62 -3.12 -19.54
CA LYS A 235 -15.05 -2.91 -19.84
C LYS A 235 -15.33 -2.84 -21.35
N ASN A 236 -14.41 -2.25 -22.12
CA ASN A 236 -14.47 -2.19 -23.59
C ASN A 236 -14.13 -3.53 -24.27
N ARG A 237 -13.73 -4.56 -23.50
CA ARG A 237 -13.20 -5.86 -23.98
C ARG A 237 -11.88 -5.76 -24.76
N ASP A 238 -11.16 -4.64 -24.65
CA ASP A 238 -9.75 -4.59 -25.06
C ASP A 238 -8.89 -5.25 -23.97
N TYR A 239 -8.94 -6.58 -23.97
CA TYR A 239 -8.25 -7.42 -23.01
C TYR A 239 -6.71 -7.30 -23.09
N ALA A 240 -6.17 -6.81 -24.22
CA ALA A 240 -4.73 -6.61 -24.36
C ALA A 240 -4.30 -5.32 -23.63
N SER A 241 -4.93 -4.20 -23.96
CA SER A 241 -4.65 -2.90 -23.32
C SER A 241 -4.92 -2.95 -21.81
N ALA A 242 -6.01 -3.62 -21.39
CA ALA A 242 -6.32 -3.81 -19.97
C ALA A 242 -5.20 -4.51 -19.18
N ILE A 243 -4.64 -5.60 -19.73
CA ILE A 243 -3.54 -6.34 -19.07
C ILE A 243 -2.30 -5.45 -18.92
N GLU A 244 -1.95 -4.65 -19.92
CA GLU A 244 -0.78 -3.76 -19.83
C GLU A 244 -0.98 -2.64 -18.80
N TYR A 245 -2.16 -2.01 -18.73
CA TYR A 245 -2.46 -1.02 -17.70
C TYR A 245 -2.41 -1.61 -16.26
N TYR A 246 -2.94 -2.81 -16.05
CA TYR A 246 -2.82 -3.47 -14.74
C TYR A 246 -1.37 -3.87 -14.41
N LYS A 247 -0.55 -4.25 -15.39
CA LYS A 247 0.90 -4.46 -15.18
C LYS A 247 1.61 -3.15 -14.85
N GLU A 248 1.22 -2.03 -15.45
CA GLU A 248 1.77 -0.71 -15.12
C GLU A 248 1.47 -0.35 -13.66
N ALA A 249 0.23 -0.56 -13.20
CA ALA A 249 -0.14 -0.43 -11.79
C ALA A 249 0.70 -1.33 -10.86
N GLN A 250 1.09 -2.54 -11.31
CA GLN A 250 2.00 -3.41 -10.55
C GLN A 250 3.44 -2.88 -10.46
N LYS A 251 3.90 -2.00 -11.38
CA LYS A 251 5.22 -1.36 -11.23
C LYS A 251 5.23 -0.36 -10.08
N PHE A 252 4.15 0.44 -9.95
CA PHE A 252 3.97 1.39 -8.86
C PHE A 252 3.73 0.71 -7.52
N LYS A 253 2.89 -0.35 -7.49
CA LYS A 253 2.59 -1.11 -6.26
C LYS A 253 2.66 -2.64 -6.51
N PRO A 254 3.86 -3.26 -6.46
CA PRO A 254 4.06 -4.69 -6.75
C PRO A 254 3.23 -5.64 -5.88
N ASN A 255 2.92 -5.24 -4.65
CA ASN A 255 2.16 -6.03 -3.68
C ASN A 255 0.64 -5.74 -3.70
N ALA A 256 0.14 -4.93 -4.64
CA ALA A 256 -1.28 -4.61 -4.74
C ALA A 256 -2.07 -5.79 -5.34
N GLU A 257 -3.01 -6.34 -4.58
CA GLU A 257 -3.79 -7.51 -5.00
C GLU A 257 -4.83 -7.18 -6.10
N TYR A 258 -5.33 -5.95 -6.17
CA TYR A 258 -6.34 -5.56 -7.17
C TYR A 258 -5.86 -5.78 -8.62
N PRO A 259 -4.78 -5.14 -9.12
CA PRO A 259 -4.34 -5.36 -10.51
C PRO A 259 -3.98 -6.82 -10.79
N ARG A 260 -3.41 -7.53 -9.81
CA ARG A 260 -3.11 -8.97 -9.93
C ARG A 260 -4.38 -9.79 -10.17
N SER A 261 -5.42 -9.56 -9.38
CA SER A 261 -6.72 -10.23 -9.51
C SER A 261 -7.40 -9.89 -10.85
N GLN A 262 -7.27 -8.64 -11.31
CA GLN A 262 -7.80 -8.20 -12.59
C GLN A 262 -7.13 -8.89 -13.77
N ILE A 263 -5.79 -8.97 -13.80
CA ILE A 263 -5.04 -9.68 -14.85
C ILE A 263 -5.52 -11.14 -14.97
N VAL A 264 -5.80 -11.82 -13.85
CA VAL A 264 -6.35 -13.20 -13.88
C VAL A 264 -7.76 -13.22 -14.48
N ARG A 265 -8.64 -12.28 -14.09
CA ARG A 265 -10.00 -12.16 -14.64
C ARG A 265 -9.99 -11.87 -16.15
N VAL A 266 -9.22 -10.87 -16.58
CA VAL A 266 -9.06 -10.48 -17.99
C VAL A 266 -8.53 -11.64 -18.82
N ASN A 267 -7.52 -12.38 -18.34
CA ASN A 267 -6.99 -13.54 -19.06
C ASN A 267 -8.03 -14.67 -19.23
N LYS A 268 -8.87 -14.91 -18.21
CA LYS A 268 -9.94 -15.91 -18.28
C LYS A 268 -10.99 -15.52 -19.33
N GLU A 269 -11.43 -14.27 -19.32
CA GLU A 269 -12.43 -13.77 -20.28
C GLU A 269 -11.88 -13.69 -21.71
N ARG A 270 -10.64 -13.22 -21.89
CA ARG A 270 -9.92 -13.26 -23.17
C ARG A 270 -9.87 -14.66 -23.77
N LYS A 271 -9.55 -15.68 -22.96
CA LYS A 271 -9.49 -17.08 -23.40
C LYS A 271 -10.89 -17.60 -23.78
N ALA A 272 -11.91 -17.31 -22.97
CA ALA A 272 -13.28 -17.72 -23.25
C ALA A 272 -13.83 -17.05 -24.52
N TYR A 273 -13.55 -15.76 -24.73
CA TYR A 273 -13.91 -15.01 -25.93
C TYR A 273 -13.26 -15.61 -27.19
N ALA A 274 -11.95 -15.89 -27.15
CA ALA A 274 -11.23 -16.50 -28.28
C ALA A 274 -11.75 -17.90 -28.64
N GLU A 275 -12.06 -18.73 -27.64
CA GLU A 275 -12.66 -20.06 -27.84
C GLU A 275 -14.07 -19.96 -28.44
N ASN A 276 -14.92 -19.07 -27.91
CA ASN A 276 -16.26 -18.84 -28.46
C ASN A 276 -16.18 -18.30 -29.89
N LYS A 277 -15.22 -17.43 -30.21
CA LYS A 277 -15.03 -16.89 -31.56
C LYS A 277 -14.70 -18.00 -32.57
N LYS A 278 -13.79 -18.92 -32.23
CA LYS A 278 -13.50 -20.10 -33.08
C LYS A 278 -14.74 -20.96 -33.33
N ARG A 279 -15.57 -21.19 -32.30
CA ARG A 279 -16.82 -21.95 -32.43
C ARG A 279 -17.84 -21.24 -33.31
N TYR A 280 -17.97 -19.92 -33.16
CA TYR A 280 -18.80 -19.08 -34.01
C TYR A 280 -18.36 -19.18 -35.46
N ASP A 281 -17.08 -18.97 -35.77
CA ASP A 281 -16.56 -19.00 -37.14
C ASP A 281 -16.80 -20.37 -37.81
N LEU A 282 -16.69 -21.47 -37.06
CA LEU A 282 -17.05 -22.81 -37.52
C LEU A 282 -18.56 -22.96 -37.79
N LEU A 283 -19.42 -22.46 -36.90
CA LEU A 283 -20.88 -22.49 -37.08
C LEU A 283 -21.33 -21.64 -38.28
N ILE A 284 -20.65 -20.53 -38.57
CA ILE A 284 -20.86 -19.76 -39.81
C ILE A 284 -20.52 -20.62 -41.03
N LEU A 285 -19.33 -21.23 -41.05
CA LEU A 285 -18.92 -22.09 -42.15
C LEU A 285 -19.89 -23.27 -42.37
N GLN A 286 -20.34 -23.92 -41.29
CA GLN A 286 -21.33 -25.00 -41.37
C GLN A 286 -22.68 -24.50 -41.91
N GLY A 287 -23.16 -23.34 -41.44
CA GLY A 287 -24.40 -22.72 -41.90
C GLY A 287 -24.36 -22.33 -43.37
N ASP A 288 -23.27 -21.71 -43.82
CA ASP A 288 -23.05 -21.32 -45.22
C ASP A 288 -23.03 -22.57 -46.14
N ASN A 289 -22.25 -23.60 -45.79
CA ASN A 289 -22.21 -24.86 -46.57
C ASN A 289 -23.57 -25.58 -46.59
N ALA A 290 -24.33 -25.54 -45.50
CA ALA A 290 -25.67 -26.13 -45.45
C ALA A 290 -26.68 -25.35 -46.30
N LEU A 291 -26.59 -24.01 -46.33
CA LEU A 291 -27.42 -23.16 -47.16
C LEU A 291 -27.12 -23.34 -48.66
N GLU A 292 -25.84 -23.42 -49.05
CA GLU A 292 -25.42 -23.74 -50.42
C GLU A 292 -25.88 -25.13 -50.89
N ALA A 293 -26.09 -26.06 -49.95
CA ALA A 293 -26.61 -27.39 -50.21
C ALA A 293 -28.16 -27.47 -50.26
N ASP A 294 -28.87 -26.33 -50.18
CA ASP A 294 -30.33 -26.21 -49.95
C ASP A 294 -30.81 -26.97 -48.66
N ASN A 295 -29.91 -27.27 -47.70
CA ASN A 295 -30.24 -27.93 -46.43
C ASN A 295 -30.63 -26.89 -45.36
N LEU A 296 -31.82 -26.32 -45.54
CA LEU A 296 -32.31 -25.17 -44.77
C LEU A 296 -32.42 -25.42 -43.26
N ASP A 297 -32.80 -26.64 -42.83
CA ASP A 297 -32.94 -26.93 -41.40
C ASP A 297 -31.58 -26.98 -40.68
N ARG A 298 -30.51 -27.51 -41.32
CA ARG A 298 -29.13 -27.43 -40.79
C ARG A 298 -28.59 -26.00 -40.85
N ALA A 299 -28.83 -25.28 -41.94
CA ALA A 299 -28.40 -23.88 -42.06
C ALA A 299 -28.99 -23.02 -40.92
N ARG A 300 -30.30 -23.13 -40.67
CA ARG A 300 -30.97 -22.48 -39.54
C ARG A 300 -30.33 -22.85 -38.20
N ASP A 301 -30.15 -24.14 -37.93
CA ASP A 301 -29.58 -24.61 -36.65
C ASP A 301 -28.17 -24.05 -36.40
N SER A 302 -27.30 -24.08 -37.41
CA SER A 302 -25.93 -23.53 -37.32
C SER A 302 -25.92 -22.02 -37.06
N TYR A 303 -26.72 -21.22 -37.79
CA TYR A 303 -26.78 -19.77 -37.58
C TYR A 303 -27.44 -19.39 -36.24
N THR A 304 -28.45 -20.13 -35.78
CA THR A 304 -29.04 -19.93 -34.45
C THR A 304 -28.00 -20.15 -33.34
N LYS A 305 -27.25 -21.27 -33.41
CA LYS A 305 -26.15 -21.54 -32.47
C LYS A 305 -25.03 -20.51 -32.54
N ALA A 306 -24.77 -19.93 -33.70
CA ALA A 306 -23.82 -18.81 -33.82
C ALA A 306 -24.31 -17.58 -33.04
N LEU A 307 -25.61 -17.27 -33.08
CA LEU A 307 -26.21 -16.18 -32.28
C LEU A 307 -26.30 -16.49 -30.79
N GLU A 308 -26.37 -17.76 -30.37
CA GLU A 308 -26.22 -18.14 -28.95
C GLU A 308 -24.82 -17.78 -28.40
N LEU A 309 -23.79 -17.76 -29.25
CA LEU A 309 -22.44 -17.33 -28.88
C LEU A 309 -22.25 -15.80 -28.97
N PHE A 310 -22.79 -15.18 -30.03
CA PHE A 310 -22.68 -13.73 -30.27
C PHE A 310 -23.99 -13.15 -30.82
N ALA A 311 -24.94 -12.89 -29.93
CA ALA A 311 -26.30 -12.44 -30.27
C ALA A 311 -26.37 -11.10 -31.04
N GLU A 312 -25.32 -10.26 -30.97
CA GLU A 312 -25.29 -8.99 -31.70
C GLU A 312 -24.87 -9.11 -33.16
N GLU A 313 -24.24 -10.21 -33.56
CA GLU A 313 -23.72 -10.39 -34.92
C GLU A 313 -24.82 -10.29 -35.99
N MET A 314 -24.55 -9.47 -37.01
CA MET A 314 -25.55 -9.19 -38.06
C MET A 314 -25.56 -10.24 -39.17
N TYR A 315 -24.42 -10.87 -39.47
CA TYR A 315 -24.33 -11.87 -40.54
C TYR A 315 -25.30 -13.06 -40.33
N PRO A 316 -25.35 -13.73 -39.15
CA PRO A 316 -26.23 -14.87 -38.98
C PRO A 316 -27.71 -14.48 -39.01
N LYS A 317 -28.05 -13.28 -38.51
CA LYS A 317 -29.42 -12.72 -38.59
C LYS A 317 -29.88 -12.59 -40.04
N LEU A 318 -29.02 -12.03 -40.90
CA LEU A 318 -29.30 -11.89 -42.34
C LEU A 318 -29.37 -13.24 -43.06
N GLN A 319 -28.54 -14.22 -42.68
CA GLN A 319 -28.62 -15.55 -43.29
C GLN A 319 -29.86 -16.34 -42.83
N LEU A 320 -30.27 -16.20 -41.55
CA LEU A 320 -31.52 -16.78 -41.05
C LEU A 320 -32.75 -16.23 -41.79
N GLN A 321 -32.74 -14.94 -42.16
CA GLN A 321 -33.77 -14.36 -43.02
C GLN A 321 -33.80 -15.05 -44.40
N LYS A 322 -32.65 -15.17 -45.09
CA LYS A 322 -32.59 -15.89 -46.38
C LYS A 322 -33.02 -17.35 -46.28
N VAL A 323 -32.71 -18.03 -45.17
CA VAL A 323 -33.15 -19.40 -44.90
C VAL A 323 -34.68 -19.48 -44.79
N ALA A 324 -35.32 -18.47 -44.18
CA ALA A 324 -36.79 -18.38 -44.14
C ALA A 324 -37.38 -18.10 -45.53
N ASP A 325 -36.90 -17.06 -46.22
CA ASP A 325 -37.35 -16.68 -47.57
C ASP A 325 -37.27 -17.88 -48.53
N ARG A 326 -36.14 -18.60 -48.51
CA ARG A 326 -35.90 -19.81 -49.32
C ARG A 326 -36.82 -20.98 -48.97
N LYS A 327 -37.26 -21.08 -47.71
CA LYS A 327 -38.19 -22.12 -47.26
C LYS A 327 -39.60 -21.85 -47.79
N ASP A 328 -40.00 -20.59 -47.85
CA ASP A 328 -41.31 -20.18 -48.38
C ASP A 328 -41.37 -20.29 -49.92
N GLU A 329 -40.25 -20.02 -50.62
CA GLU A 329 -40.09 -20.36 -52.05
C GLU A 329 -40.31 -21.85 -52.32
N LEU A 330 -39.67 -22.72 -51.53
CA LEU A 330 -39.80 -24.18 -51.67
C LEU A 330 -41.19 -24.70 -51.29
N GLY A 331 -41.86 -24.07 -50.32
CA GLY A 331 -43.23 -24.40 -49.92
C GLY A 331 -44.30 -23.99 -50.93
N SER A 332 -44.02 -23.01 -51.79
CA SER A 332 -44.96 -22.48 -52.80
C SER A 332 -44.78 -23.07 -54.21
N ALA A 333 -43.68 -23.79 -54.46
CA ALA A 333 -43.43 -24.48 -55.73
C ALA A 333 -44.10 -25.87 -55.81
N LYS A 334 -44.73 -26.20 -56.95
CA LYS A 334 -45.23 -27.56 -57.22
C LYS A 334 -44.07 -28.58 -57.30
N PRO A 335 -44.27 -29.83 -56.87
CA PRO A 335 -43.17 -30.80 -56.76
C PRO A 335 -42.67 -31.27 -58.13
N THR A 336 -41.55 -30.68 -58.60
CA THR A 336 -40.81 -31.12 -59.78
C THR A 336 -39.50 -31.80 -59.39
N THR A 337 -39.49 -33.14 -59.49
CA THR A 337 -38.30 -33.99 -59.67
C THR A 337 -37.05 -33.67 -58.84
N GLY A 338 -37.06 -34.16 -57.60
CA GLY A 338 -35.92 -34.76 -56.89
C GLY A 338 -34.49 -34.38 -57.31
N LYS A 339 -34.07 -33.14 -57.06
CA LYS A 339 -32.64 -32.87 -56.84
C LYS A 339 -32.20 -33.64 -55.60
N LYS A 340 -31.21 -34.53 -55.73
CA LYS A 340 -30.49 -35.05 -54.56
C LYS A 340 -29.82 -33.86 -53.87
N LEU A 341 -30.24 -33.56 -52.64
CA LEU A 341 -29.50 -32.66 -51.75
C LEU A 341 -28.07 -33.20 -51.65
N LYS A 342 -27.07 -32.34 -51.85
CA LYS A 342 -25.69 -32.71 -51.53
C LYS A 342 -25.60 -32.79 -50.01
N ASP A 343 -25.01 -33.85 -49.47
CA ASP A 343 -24.73 -33.87 -48.04
C ASP A 343 -23.78 -32.71 -47.70
N PRO A 344 -24.17 -31.80 -46.78
CA PRO A 344 -23.27 -30.77 -46.27
C PRO A 344 -22.03 -31.44 -45.68
N LYS A 345 -20.85 -30.88 -45.98
CA LYS A 345 -19.61 -31.33 -45.36
C LYS A 345 -19.70 -31.11 -43.85
N ASP A 346 -19.56 -32.18 -43.09
CA ASP A 346 -19.52 -32.11 -41.64
C ASP A 346 -18.09 -31.74 -41.19
N TYR A 347 -17.97 -30.63 -40.47
CA TYR A 347 -16.70 -30.06 -40.03
C TYR A 347 -16.61 -30.16 -38.51
N THR A 348 -15.94 -31.20 -38.01
CA THR A 348 -15.72 -31.40 -36.56
C THR A 348 -14.42 -30.72 -36.10
N LEU A 349 -14.43 -30.18 -34.87
CA LEU A 349 -13.29 -29.47 -34.27
C LEU A 349 -11.99 -30.31 -34.20
N GLU A 350 -12.11 -31.64 -34.17
CA GLU A 350 -10.98 -32.57 -34.05
C GLU A 350 -10.19 -32.74 -35.36
N ASN A 351 -10.79 -32.41 -36.52
CA ASN A 351 -10.21 -32.66 -37.85
C ASN A 351 -9.76 -31.39 -38.59
N ILE A 352 -9.87 -30.21 -37.97
CA ILE A 352 -9.37 -28.97 -38.55
C ILE A 352 -8.08 -28.58 -37.81
N GLN A 353 -6.94 -28.67 -38.50
CA GLN A 353 -5.77 -27.89 -38.10
C GLN A 353 -6.09 -26.41 -38.38
N VAL A 354 -6.68 -25.73 -37.39
CA VAL A 354 -6.98 -24.30 -37.47
C VAL A 354 -5.70 -23.51 -37.25
N ASP A 355 -4.98 -23.25 -38.34
CA ASP A 355 -4.14 -22.08 -38.45
C ASP A 355 -5.04 -20.83 -38.47
N ALA A 356 -4.93 -20.00 -37.44
CA ALA A 356 -5.89 -18.93 -37.10
C ALA A 356 -6.10 -17.85 -38.19
N ASN A 357 -5.32 -17.89 -39.27
CA ASN A 357 -5.35 -16.92 -40.35
C ASN A 357 -6.47 -17.16 -41.39
N ASN A 358 -6.89 -18.40 -41.67
CA ASN A 358 -7.61 -18.68 -42.93
C ASN A 358 -9.06 -18.16 -43.03
N ALA A 359 -9.81 -18.03 -41.92
CA ALA A 359 -11.22 -17.61 -41.97
C ALA A 359 -11.41 -16.08 -42.08
N PHE A 360 -10.78 -15.32 -41.17
CA PHE A 360 -10.78 -13.85 -41.15
C PHE A 360 -10.31 -13.26 -42.50
N VAL A 361 -9.31 -13.90 -43.08
CA VAL A 361 -8.67 -13.49 -44.33
C VAL A 361 -9.59 -13.64 -45.56
N SER A 362 -10.52 -14.59 -45.54
CA SER A 362 -11.49 -14.79 -46.64
C SER A 362 -12.58 -13.72 -46.68
N GLU A 363 -12.98 -13.16 -45.53
CA GLU A 363 -13.96 -12.07 -45.50
C GLU A 363 -13.41 -10.75 -46.03
N LEU A 364 -12.17 -10.41 -45.69
CA LEU A 364 -11.55 -9.16 -46.15
C LEU A 364 -11.44 -9.12 -47.68
N ALA A 365 -11.09 -10.25 -48.31
CA ALA A 365 -11.03 -10.37 -49.76
C ALA A 365 -12.39 -10.21 -50.48
N LYS A 366 -13.52 -10.35 -49.77
CA LYS A 366 -14.87 -10.10 -50.30
C LYS A 366 -15.31 -8.65 -50.12
N LYS A 367 -14.73 -7.91 -49.17
CA LYS A 367 -15.13 -6.56 -48.75
C LYS A 367 -14.25 -5.46 -49.33
N PHE A 368 -12.98 -5.75 -49.63
CA PHE A 368 -11.98 -4.78 -50.10
C PHE A 368 -11.45 -5.14 -51.50
N PRO A 369 -11.07 -4.15 -52.32
CA PRO A 369 -10.52 -4.38 -53.65
C PRO A 369 -9.15 -5.06 -53.59
N GLN A 370 -8.74 -5.69 -54.70
CA GLN A 370 -7.39 -6.23 -54.87
C GLN A 370 -6.32 -5.15 -54.71
N GLY A 371 -5.19 -5.47 -54.07
CA GLY A 371 -4.13 -4.52 -53.71
C GLY A 371 -4.27 -3.97 -52.29
N LEU A 372 -3.66 -2.82 -52.03
CA LEU A 372 -3.65 -2.15 -50.72
C LEU A 372 -4.81 -1.15 -50.59
N THR A 373 -5.55 -1.25 -49.48
CA THR A 373 -6.43 -0.21 -48.95
C THR A 373 -5.83 0.33 -47.64
N GLU A 374 -5.67 1.64 -47.50
CA GLU A 374 -5.25 2.28 -46.24
C GLU A 374 -6.35 3.20 -45.69
N GLU A 375 -6.61 3.08 -44.39
CA GLU A 375 -7.55 3.89 -43.63
C GLU A 375 -6.80 4.49 -42.42
N VAL A 376 -6.97 5.79 -42.17
CA VAL A 376 -6.42 6.46 -40.96
C VAL A 376 -7.56 7.08 -40.17
N THR A 377 -7.69 6.67 -38.90
CA THR A 377 -8.66 7.23 -37.96
C THR A 377 -7.98 7.73 -36.69
N THR A 378 -8.59 8.71 -36.04
CA THR A 378 -8.15 9.21 -34.73
C THR A 378 -9.34 9.15 -33.78
N GLU A 379 -9.26 8.30 -32.76
CA GLU A 379 -10.27 8.11 -31.73
C GLU A 379 -9.59 8.02 -30.36
N GLY A 380 -10.19 8.58 -29.31
CA GLY A 380 -9.76 8.37 -27.92
C GLY A 380 -8.29 8.70 -27.60
N GLY A 381 -7.67 9.67 -28.30
CA GLY A 381 -6.25 10.00 -28.08
C GLY A 381 -5.27 8.96 -28.66
N LYS A 382 -5.69 8.18 -29.66
CA LYS A 382 -4.81 7.34 -30.48
C LYS A 382 -5.13 7.52 -31.96
N THR A 383 -4.08 7.51 -32.78
CA THR A 383 -4.16 7.46 -34.25
C THR A 383 -3.95 6.02 -34.69
N ILE A 384 -4.87 5.50 -35.49
CA ILE A 384 -4.86 4.14 -36.00
C ILE A 384 -4.70 4.21 -37.51
N THR A 385 -3.59 3.67 -38.03
CA THR A 385 -3.37 3.44 -39.46
C THR A 385 -3.63 1.97 -39.75
N ARG A 386 -4.71 1.69 -40.47
CA ARG A 386 -5.15 0.35 -40.85
C ARG A 386 -4.86 0.12 -42.32
N ARG A 387 -4.15 -0.97 -42.64
CA ARG A 387 -3.83 -1.41 -44.00
C ARG A 387 -4.49 -2.75 -44.25
N ILE A 388 -5.13 -2.91 -45.40
CA ILE A 388 -5.76 -4.17 -45.83
C ILE A 388 -5.22 -4.51 -47.21
N ILE A 389 -4.59 -5.68 -47.33
CA ILE A 389 -3.96 -6.13 -48.57
C ILE A 389 -4.73 -7.34 -49.07
N VAL A 390 -5.32 -7.25 -50.26
CA VAL A 390 -6.06 -8.35 -50.89
C VAL A 390 -5.32 -8.89 -52.11
N GLN A 391 -5.10 -10.21 -52.12
CA GLN A 391 -4.55 -10.97 -53.24
C GLN A 391 -5.40 -12.23 -53.50
N GLY A 392 -6.04 -12.29 -54.66
CA GLY A 392 -6.97 -13.36 -54.99
C GLY A 392 -8.12 -13.42 -53.97
N THR A 393 -8.24 -14.53 -53.25
CA THR A 393 -9.25 -14.76 -52.20
C THR A 393 -8.74 -14.52 -50.78
N ILE A 394 -7.56 -13.90 -50.62
CA ILE A 394 -6.84 -13.72 -49.36
C ILE A 394 -6.73 -12.22 -49.07
N GLY A 395 -7.34 -11.73 -47.99
CA GLY A 395 -7.21 -10.35 -47.51
C GLY A 395 -6.57 -10.31 -46.12
N VAL A 396 -5.47 -9.59 -45.94
CA VAL A 396 -4.74 -9.50 -44.66
C VAL A 396 -4.89 -8.11 -44.06
N GLU A 397 -5.26 -8.02 -42.78
CA GLU A 397 -5.34 -6.74 -42.06
C GLU A 397 -4.06 -6.49 -41.26
N TYR A 398 -3.56 -5.27 -41.33
CA TYR A 398 -2.52 -4.74 -40.46
C TYR A 398 -3.01 -3.46 -39.78
N LYS A 399 -2.64 -3.22 -38.53
CA LYS A 399 -2.91 -1.95 -37.83
C LYS A 399 -1.65 -1.45 -37.13
N LYS A 400 -1.29 -0.19 -37.35
CA LYS A 400 -0.36 0.59 -36.52
C LYS A 400 -1.20 1.50 -35.63
N ILE A 401 -1.02 1.41 -34.32
CA ILE A 401 -1.74 2.21 -33.31
C ILE A 401 -0.70 3.07 -32.59
N ARG A 402 -0.82 4.39 -32.71
CA ARG A 402 0.04 5.38 -32.04
C ARG A 402 -0.78 6.15 -31.01
N HIS A 403 -0.46 6.02 -29.74
CA HIS A 403 -1.12 6.74 -28.65
C HIS A 403 -0.49 8.12 -28.42
N SER A 404 -1.28 9.09 -27.92
CA SER A 404 -0.78 10.43 -27.57
C SER A 404 0.33 10.43 -26.50
N TRP A 405 0.45 9.37 -25.69
CA TRP A 405 1.54 9.21 -24.72
C TRP A 405 2.85 8.68 -25.34
N GLY A 406 2.89 8.44 -26.66
CA GLY A 406 4.09 8.07 -27.41
C GLY A 406 4.27 6.58 -27.72
N GLY A 407 3.44 5.71 -27.15
CA GLY A 407 3.46 4.27 -27.45
C GLY A 407 2.96 3.94 -28.85
N GLU A 408 3.67 3.03 -29.53
CA GLU A 408 3.27 2.47 -30.82
C GLU A 408 3.12 0.95 -30.73
N PHE A 409 2.00 0.44 -31.27
CA PHE A 409 1.67 -0.99 -31.31
C PHE A 409 1.32 -1.42 -32.72
N PHE A 410 1.64 -2.67 -33.06
CA PHE A 410 1.45 -3.24 -34.39
C PHE A 410 0.65 -4.53 -34.28
N LEU A 411 -0.35 -4.69 -35.15
CA LEU A 411 -1.20 -5.88 -35.23
C LEU A 411 -1.22 -6.42 -36.67
N LYS A 412 -1.32 -7.74 -36.81
CA LYS A 412 -1.59 -8.49 -38.05
C LYS A 412 -2.75 -9.45 -37.78
N ASN A 413 -3.84 -9.33 -38.53
CA ASN A 413 -5.09 -10.09 -38.33
C ASN A 413 -5.62 -10.08 -36.88
N GLY A 414 -5.39 -8.98 -36.15
CA GLY A 414 -5.76 -8.84 -34.74
C GLY A 414 -4.77 -9.43 -33.73
N GLU A 415 -3.73 -10.15 -34.16
CA GLU A 415 -2.63 -10.62 -33.29
C GLU A 415 -1.46 -9.63 -33.29
N GLN A 416 -0.68 -9.59 -32.20
CA GLN A 416 0.43 -8.64 -32.04
C GLN A 416 1.60 -8.99 -32.97
N THR A 417 2.16 -7.98 -33.64
CA THR A 417 3.32 -8.11 -34.54
C THR A 417 4.36 -7.01 -34.27
N THR A 418 5.43 -6.95 -35.06
CA THR A 418 6.47 -5.92 -34.96
C THR A 418 6.34 -4.85 -36.04
N GLU A 419 6.90 -3.67 -35.80
CA GLU A 419 6.99 -2.61 -36.82
C GLU A 419 7.67 -3.12 -38.11
N PHE A 420 8.75 -3.88 -37.96
CA PHE A 420 9.48 -4.46 -39.10
C PHE A 420 8.59 -5.35 -39.98
N ILE A 421 7.75 -6.20 -39.38
CA ILE A 421 6.81 -7.04 -40.12
C ILE A 421 5.75 -6.16 -40.79
N TRP A 422 5.19 -5.19 -40.05
CA TRP A 422 4.18 -4.26 -40.57
C TRP A 422 4.71 -3.46 -41.79
N GLN A 423 5.89 -2.86 -41.69
CA GLN A 423 6.52 -2.11 -42.80
C GLN A 423 6.82 -3.05 -43.98
N LYS A 424 7.61 -4.11 -43.74
CA LYS A 424 8.08 -5.03 -44.79
C LYS A 424 6.94 -5.65 -45.60
N GLU A 425 5.84 -6.04 -44.95
CA GLU A 425 4.72 -6.72 -45.61
C GLU A 425 3.68 -5.75 -46.20
N THR A 426 3.76 -4.44 -45.92
CA THR A 426 2.78 -3.46 -46.41
C THR A 426 3.33 -2.34 -47.30
N GLU A 427 4.65 -2.10 -47.32
CA GLU A 427 5.29 -1.09 -48.18
C GLU A 427 5.68 -1.62 -49.58
N GLN A 428 5.33 -2.88 -49.89
CA GLN A 428 5.60 -3.52 -51.19
C GLN A 428 4.41 -3.41 -52.18
N TYR A 429 3.40 -2.60 -51.84
CA TYR A 429 2.16 -2.37 -52.60
C TYR A 429 1.87 -0.86 -52.70
#